data_AF-A0A9P5SA42-F1
#
_entry.id   AF-A0A9P5SA42-F1
#
_cell.length_a   1.000
_cell.length_b   1.000
_cell.length_c   1.000
_cell.angle_alpha   90.00
_cell.angle_beta   90.00
_cell.angle_gamma   90.00
#
_symmetry.space_group_name_H-M   'P 1'
#
loop_
_entity.id
_entity.type
_entity.pdbx_description
1 polymer ?
#
loop_
_entity_poly.entity_id
_entity_poly.type
_entity_poly.pdbx_seq_one_letter_code
_entity_poly.pdbx_strand_id
1 'polypeptide(L)'
;MTNNHLTLFCIVDGESVSHAFKLKNIPSSDDVDDLKDLIKTKQSPDFDDVVANKLTLWRVTIPEDKQSAAITIDALRDKTELNDPRELLSELFPENPDRNTYIIVQRPPHVHTPVPARVSTPLSGYLSDNSRPGTPLSGDLRADIKKITDKFFAPGTPITDFLDAYVRGELKLP
;
A
#
# COMPACT_ATOMS: atom_id res chain seq x y z
N MET A 1 25.19 -5.44 32.96
CA MET A 1 24.24 -4.92 31.96
C MET A 1 24.23 -5.92 30.83
N THR A 2 23.20 -6.76 30.76
CA THR A 2 23.05 -7.74 29.67
C THR A 2 22.55 -6.97 28.46
N ASN A 3 23.43 -6.80 27.46
CA ASN A 3 23.06 -6.20 26.17
C ASN A 3 22.23 -7.22 25.39
N ASN A 4 20.95 -7.35 25.75
CA ASN A 4 20.03 -8.22 25.06
C ASN A 4 19.59 -7.51 23.78
N HIS A 5 20.14 -7.94 22.66
CA HIS A 5 19.76 -7.44 21.35
C HIS A 5 18.83 -8.44 20.68
N LEU A 6 17.69 -7.95 20.24
CA LEU A 6 16.68 -8.71 19.52
C LEU A 6 16.97 -8.69 18.02
N THR A 7 16.50 -9.75 17.38
CA THR A 7 16.45 -9.87 15.93
C THR A 7 15.02 -10.20 15.56
N LEU A 8 14.37 -9.29 14.84
CA LEU A 8 12.96 -9.40 14.47
C LEU A 8 12.82 -9.46 12.95
N PHE A 9 11.77 -10.16 12.51
CA PHE A 9 11.41 -10.25 11.10
C PHE A 9 10.08 -9.56 10.87
N CYS A 10 10.06 -8.68 9.88
CA CYS A 10 8.91 -7.85 9.56
C CYS A 10 8.42 -8.17 8.14
N ILE A 11 7.11 -8.14 7.93
CA ILE A 11 6.44 -8.38 6.64
C ILE A 11 5.44 -7.24 6.43
N VAL A 12 5.32 -6.70 5.22
CA VAL A 12 4.28 -5.72 4.91
C VAL A 12 2.94 -6.42 4.73
N ASP A 13 1.86 -5.86 5.28
CA ASP A 13 0.52 -6.43 5.13
C ASP A 13 0.15 -6.65 3.65
N GLY A 14 -0.25 -7.87 3.31
CA GLY A 14 -0.53 -8.31 1.94
C GLY A 14 0.66 -8.93 1.20
N GLU A 15 1.85 -8.98 1.80
CA GLU A 15 3.01 -9.67 1.23
C GLU A 15 3.21 -11.09 1.78
N SER A 16 3.98 -11.90 1.06
CA SER A 16 4.40 -13.24 1.50
C SER A 16 5.64 -13.18 2.39
N VAL A 17 5.90 -14.25 3.15
CA VAL A 17 7.09 -14.35 4.04
C VAL A 17 8.41 -14.24 3.28
N SER A 18 8.42 -14.56 1.98
CA SER A 18 9.60 -14.36 1.13
C SER A 18 10.05 -12.91 1.02
N HIS A 19 9.15 -11.94 1.24
CA HIS A 19 9.45 -10.51 1.27
C HIS A 19 9.75 -10.01 2.69
N ALA A 20 9.79 -10.91 3.69
CA ALA A 20 10.15 -10.54 5.04
C ALA A 20 11.55 -9.91 5.08
N PHE A 21 11.67 -8.81 5.81
CA PHE A 21 12.93 -8.13 6.03
C PHE A 21 13.35 -8.27 7.50
N LYS A 22 14.66 -8.31 7.69
CA LYS A 22 15.28 -8.57 8.98
C LYS A 22 15.73 -7.25 9.62
N LEU A 23 15.31 -7.02 10.86
CA LEU A 23 15.87 -6.01 11.74
C LEU A 23 16.80 -6.69 12.74
N LYS A 24 18.05 -6.23 12.81
CA LYS A 24 19.10 -6.80 13.67
C LYS A 24 19.52 -5.78 14.72
N ASN A 25 20.07 -6.29 15.82
CA ASN A 25 20.72 -5.51 16.87
C ASN A 25 19.78 -4.51 17.56
N ILE A 26 18.47 -4.80 17.61
CA ILE A 26 17.50 -3.93 18.27
C ILE A 26 17.71 -4.08 19.79
N PRO A 27 18.05 -3.03 20.54
CA PRO A 27 18.08 -3.11 21.98
C PRO A 27 16.73 -3.58 22.53
N SER A 28 16.74 -4.56 23.44
CA SER A 28 15.48 -5.03 24.06
C SER A 28 14.82 -3.98 24.96
N SER A 29 15.57 -2.93 25.33
CA SER A 29 15.09 -1.77 26.08
C SER A 29 14.40 -0.71 25.22
N ASP A 30 14.45 -0.84 23.89
CA ASP A 30 13.69 0.02 23.00
C ASP A 30 12.20 -0.28 23.14
N ASP A 31 11.37 0.68 22.75
CA ASP A 31 9.92 0.57 22.79
C ASP A 31 9.31 0.37 21.39
N VAL A 32 7.98 0.29 21.34
CA VAL A 32 7.24 0.09 20.08
C VAL A 32 7.35 1.31 19.15
N ASP A 33 7.53 2.53 19.68
CA ASP A 33 7.71 3.73 18.86
C ASP A 33 9.07 3.72 18.16
N ASP A 34 10.14 3.39 18.91
CA ASP A 34 11.48 3.18 18.35
C ASP A 34 11.47 2.13 17.23
N LEU A 35 10.73 1.03 17.43
CA LEU A 35 10.57 -0.02 16.42
C LEU A 35 9.89 0.49 15.14
N LYS A 36 8.89 1.37 15.25
CA LYS A 36 8.22 1.97 14.07
C LYS A 36 9.18 2.85 13.28
N ASP A 37 10.02 3.64 13.96
CA ASP A 37 11.03 4.47 13.32
C ASP A 37 12.12 3.64 12.62
N LEU A 38 12.54 2.54 13.24
CA LEU A 38 13.47 1.58 12.65
C LEU A 38 12.90 0.93 11.37
N ILE A 39 11.64 0.50 11.42
CA ILE A 39 10.93 -0.09 10.26
C ILE A 39 10.87 0.92 9.12
N LYS A 40 10.43 2.15 9.41
CA LYS A 40 10.31 3.21 8.40
C LYS A 40 11.66 3.49 7.74
N THR A 41 12.71 3.64 8.53
CA THR A 41 14.08 3.90 8.04
C THR A 41 14.58 2.74 7.17
N LYS A 42 14.30 1.50 7.57
CA LYS A 42 14.76 0.30 6.87
C LYS A 42 14.11 0.10 5.50
N GLN A 43 12.87 0.55 5.37
CA GLN A 43 12.03 0.41 4.18
C GLN A 43 11.86 1.72 3.40
N SER A 44 12.72 2.72 3.63
CA SER A 44 12.79 3.87 2.74
C SER A 44 13.28 3.42 1.35
N PRO A 45 12.62 3.85 0.25
CA PRO A 45 11.65 4.95 0.18
C PRO A 45 10.17 4.53 0.33
N ASP A 46 9.87 3.24 0.46
CA ASP A 46 8.51 2.70 0.39
C ASP A 46 7.58 3.23 1.49
N PHE A 47 8.11 3.65 2.64
CA PHE A 47 7.34 4.27 3.73
C PHE A 47 7.60 5.77 3.94
N ASP A 48 8.23 6.48 2.99
CA ASP A 48 8.56 7.90 3.14
C ASP A 48 7.31 8.78 3.24
N ASP A 49 6.22 8.40 2.56
CA ASP A 49 4.92 9.05 2.56
C ASP A 49 4.11 8.83 3.85
N VAL A 50 4.54 7.90 4.72
CA VAL A 50 3.84 7.53 5.94
C VAL A 50 4.64 8.01 7.17
N VAL A 51 3.97 8.67 8.12
CA VAL A 51 4.60 8.99 9.40
C VAL A 51 4.71 7.70 10.23
N ALA A 52 5.86 7.46 10.88
CA ALA A 52 6.12 6.19 11.59
C ALA A 52 5.03 5.84 12.61
N ASN A 53 4.57 6.81 13.40
CA ASN A 53 3.49 6.62 14.37
C ASN A 53 2.12 6.25 13.78
N LYS A 54 1.94 6.38 12.45
CA LYS A 54 0.74 5.95 11.73
C LYS A 54 0.81 4.50 11.25
N LEU A 55 1.97 3.84 11.37
CA LEU A 55 2.08 2.41 11.14
C LEU A 55 1.43 1.65 12.29
N THR A 56 0.64 0.64 11.95
CA THR A 56 0.11 -0.33 12.92
C THR A 56 0.95 -1.59 12.82
N LEU A 57 1.49 -2.04 13.96
CA LEU A 57 2.34 -3.22 14.03
C LEU A 57 1.56 -4.36 14.70
N TRP A 58 1.70 -5.56 14.14
CA TRP A 58 1.03 -6.75 14.64
C TRP A 58 2.04 -7.87 14.85
N ARG A 59 2.17 -8.36 16.08
CA ARG A 59 2.91 -9.60 16.36
C ARG A 59 2.04 -10.79 15.99
N VAL A 60 2.57 -11.67 15.15
CA VAL A 60 1.86 -12.85 14.66
C VAL A 60 2.76 -14.08 14.64
N THR A 61 2.14 -15.25 14.69
CA THR A 61 2.81 -16.53 14.45
C THR A 61 2.31 -17.12 13.14
N ILE A 62 3.19 -17.22 12.14
CA ILE A 62 2.84 -17.73 10.81
C ILE A 62 3.30 -19.18 10.70
N PRO A 63 2.39 -20.14 10.48
CA PRO A 63 2.77 -21.54 10.32
C PRO A 63 3.43 -21.76 8.95
N GLU A 64 4.32 -22.76 8.87
CA GLU A 64 5.21 -22.96 7.71
C GLU A 64 4.45 -23.23 6.39
N ASP A 65 3.29 -23.86 6.49
CA ASP A 65 2.39 -24.16 5.37
C ASP A 65 1.78 -22.90 4.71
N LYS A 66 1.79 -21.76 5.41
CA LYS A 66 1.22 -20.49 4.92
C LYS A 66 2.27 -19.49 4.41
N GLN A 67 3.55 -19.83 4.44
CA GLN A 67 4.62 -18.88 4.14
C GLN A 67 4.73 -18.50 2.64
N SER A 68 4.21 -19.34 1.74
CA SER A 68 4.26 -19.13 0.29
C SER A 68 3.17 -18.19 -0.25
N ALA A 69 2.12 -17.93 0.53
CA ALA A 69 1.00 -17.08 0.13
C ALA A 69 1.19 -15.65 0.66
N ALA A 70 0.46 -14.70 0.05
CA ALA A 70 0.29 -13.36 0.60
C ALA A 70 -0.43 -13.44 1.95
N ILE A 71 0.11 -12.75 2.96
CA ILE A 71 -0.40 -12.78 4.33
C ILE A 71 -1.04 -11.45 4.64
N THR A 72 -2.35 -11.49 4.85
CA THR A 72 -3.11 -10.34 5.33
C THR A 72 -3.44 -10.53 6.79
N ILE A 73 -3.37 -9.45 7.57
CA ILE A 73 -3.66 -9.49 9.00
C ILE A 73 -5.04 -10.07 9.34
N ASP A 74 -6.03 -9.85 8.47
CA ASP A 74 -7.40 -10.36 8.64
C ASP A 74 -7.51 -11.89 8.52
N ALA A 75 -6.60 -12.52 7.77
CA ALA A 75 -6.56 -13.97 7.58
C ALA A 75 -5.95 -14.73 8.77
N LEU A 76 -5.27 -14.02 9.68
CA LEU A 76 -4.60 -14.59 10.83
C LEU A 76 -5.51 -14.60 12.07
N ARG A 77 -5.60 -15.77 12.71
CA ARG A 77 -6.34 -15.95 13.97
C ARG A 77 -5.54 -15.46 15.17
N ASP A 78 -4.28 -15.84 15.25
CA ASP A 78 -3.40 -15.52 16.37
C ASP A 78 -2.57 -14.27 16.03
N LYS A 79 -3.10 -13.12 16.40
CA LYS A 79 -2.46 -11.82 16.23
C LYS A 79 -2.58 -10.96 17.49
N THR A 80 -1.52 -10.24 17.81
CA THR A 80 -1.48 -9.25 18.90
C THR A 80 -1.10 -7.90 18.31
N GLU A 81 -1.94 -6.89 18.48
CA GLU A 81 -1.59 -5.52 18.09
C GLU A 81 -0.56 -4.96 19.09
N LEU A 82 0.49 -4.31 18.57
CA LEU A 82 1.46 -3.58 19.38
C LEU A 82 1.00 -2.12 19.44
N ASN A 83 0.03 -1.86 20.32
CA ASN A 83 -0.70 -0.59 20.37
C ASN A 83 -0.14 0.42 21.38
N ASP A 84 0.55 -0.04 22.42
CA ASP A 84 1.19 0.84 23.39
C ASP A 84 2.59 1.24 22.88
N PRO A 85 2.81 2.51 22.49
CA PRO A 85 4.11 2.96 22.01
C PRO A 85 5.23 2.84 23.06
N ARG A 86 4.89 2.78 24.36
CA ARG A 86 5.87 2.72 25.46
C ARG A 86 6.19 1.31 25.92
N GLU A 87 5.51 0.30 25.37
CA GLU A 87 5.73 -1.07 25.76
C GLU A 87 7.10 -1.53 25.27
N LEU A 88 7.90 -2.10 26.19
CA LEU A 88 9.26 -2.50 25.89
C LEU A 88 9.28 -3.75 25.01
N LEU A 89 10.20 -3.78 24.05
CA LEU A 89 10.36 -4.95 23.19
C LEU A 89 10.74 -6.21 23.98
N SER A 90 11.40 -6.08 25.13
CA SER A 90 11.68 -7.19 26.04
C SER A 90 10.43 -7.83 26.67
N GLU A 91 9.34 -7.08 26.80
CA GLU A 91 8.07 -7.57 27.34
C GLU A 91 7.24 -8.26 26.23
N LEU A 92 7.37 -7.76 25.00
CA LEU A 92 6.65 -8.25 23.83
C LEU A 92 7.31 -9.44 23.13
N PHE A 93 8.64 -9.54 23.19
CA PHE A 93 9.39 -10.58 22.51
C PHE A 93 10.36 -11.25 23.47
N PRO A 94 10.38 -12.60 23.53
CA PRO A 94 11.42 -13.29 24.27
C PRO A 94 12.78 -12.99 23.61
N GLU A 95 13.86 -13.14 24.38
CA GLU A 95 15.23 -12.89 23.90
C GLU A 95 15.58 -13.64 22.61
N ASN A 96 14.95 -14.81 22.42
CA ASN A 96 15.01 -15.58 21.19
C ASN A 96 13.58 -15.86 20.70
N PRO A 97 13.01 -15.01 19.83
CA PRO A 97 11.70 -15.28 19.24
C PRO A 97 11.75 -16.54 18.36
N ASP A 98 10.64 -17.27 18.31
CA ASP A 98 10.52 -18.44 17.46
C ASP A 98 10.73 -18.06 15.98
N ARG A 99 11.19 -19.03 15.17
CA ARG A 99 11.40 -18.83 13.72
C ARG A 99 10.12 -18.45 12.97
N ASN A 100 8.98 -18.71 13.57
CA ASN A 100 7.65 -18.50 13.00
C ASN A 100 7.02 -17.21 13.51
N THR A 101 7.70 -16.44 14.38
CA THR A 101 7.22 -15.14 14.87
C THR A 101 7.62 -14.04 13.89
N TYR A 102 6.62 -13.29 13.44
CA TYR A 102 6.79 -12.16 12.54
C TYR A 102 6.03 -10.95 13.05
N ILE A 103 6.42 -9.77 12.56
CA ILE A 103 5.69 -8.53 12.74
C ILE A 103 5.09 -8.13 11.41
N ILE A 104 3.76 -8.04 11.33
CA ILE A 104 3.10 -7.46 10.17
C ILE A 104 3.04 -5.95 10.33
N VAL A 105 3.52 -5.23 9.31
CA VAL A 105 3.51 -3.78 9.21
C VAL A 105 2.34 -3.38 8.33
N GLN A 106 1.30 -2.83 8.96
CA GLN A 106 0.11 -2.36 8.27
C GLN A 106 0.19 -0.85 8.06
N ARG A 107 0.01 -0.43 6.80
CA ARG A 107 -0.08 0.99 6.44
C ARG A 107 -1.44 1.54 6.84
N PRO A 108 -1.54 2.82 7.22
CA PRO A 108 -2.84 3.46 7.37
C PRO A 108 -3.56 3.45 6.02
N PRO A 109 -4.91 3.33 6.02
CA PRO A 109 -5.66 3.45 4.78
C PRO A 109 -5.35 4.80 4.14
N HIS A 110 -5.02 4.80 2.84
CA HIS A 110 -4.87 6.03 2.09
C HIS A 110 -6.22 6.75 2.12
N VAL A 111 -6.34 7.77 2.97
CA VAL A 111 -7.45 8.71 2.88
C VAL A 111 -7.21 9.41 1.55
N HIS A 112 -7.96 9.00 0.53
CA HIS A 112 -8.12 9.81 -0.67
C HIS A 112 -8.65 11.14 -0.16
N THR A 113 -7.77 12.11 0.05
CA THR A 113 -8.18 13.49 0.07
C THR A 113 -8.96 13.64 -1.23
N PRO A 114 -10.25 14.03 -1.18
CA PRO A 114 -10.94 14.39 -2.40
C PRO A 114 -10.03 15.46 -2.98
N VAL A 115 -9.43 15.17 -4.15
CA VAL A 115 -8.76 16.20 -4.94
C VAL A 115 -9.78 17.34 -4.93
N PRO A 116 -9.50 18.50 -4.31
CA PRO A 116 -10.47 19.57 -4.28
C PRO A 116 -10.78 19.78 -5.75
N ALA A 117 -12.03 19.45 -6.13
CA ALA A 117 -12.50 19.57 -7.49
C ALA A 117 -12.03 20.96 -7.90
N ARG A 118 -11.10 21.02 -8.86
CA ARG A 118 -10.47 22.28 -9.24
C ARG A 118 -11.62 23.25 -9.38
N VAL A 119 -11.71 24.20 -8.45
CA VAL A 119 -12.66 25.29 -8.56
C VAL A 119 -12.16 25.96 -9.82
N SER A 120 -12.84 25.67 -10.93
CA SER A 120 -12.68 26.40 -12.17
C SER A 120 -12.95 27.83 -11.78
N THR A 121 -11.87 28.56 -11.52
CA THR A 121 -11.87 29.99 -11.38
C THR A 121 -12.49 30.45 -12.71
N PRO A 122 -13.66 31.12 -12.72
CA PRO A 122 -14.14 31.69 -13.95
C PRO A 122 -13.19 32.84 -14.25
N LEU A 123 -12.18 32.56 -15.08
CA LEU A 123 -11.31 33.59 -15.64
C LEU A 123 -12.17 34.37 -16.64
N SER A 124 -12.90 35.35 -16.12
CA SER A 124 -13.49 36.42 -16.91
C SER A 124 -12.34 37.26 -17.46
N GLY A 125 -11.96 36.96 -18.70
CA GLY A 125 -10.82 37.55 -19.38
C GLY A 125 -10.89 37.27 -20.88
N TYR A 126 -11.79 38.00 -21.52
CA TYR A 126 -11.95 38.26 -22.95
C TYR A 126 -10.74 38.00 -23.88
N LEU A 127 -11.08 37.43 -25.05
CA LEU A 127 -10.49 37.52 -26.40
C LEU A 127 -9.55 36.40 -26.90
N SER A 128 -10.16 35.57 -27.76
CA SER A 128 -9.69 35.12 -29.07
C SER A 128 -8.24 34.62 -29.20
N ASP A 129 -8.07 33.31 -29.41
CA ASP A 129 -7.69 32.84 -30.75
C ASP A 129 -7.94 31.33 -30.92
N ASN A 130 -8.42 30.97 -32.10
CA ASN A 130 -8.85 29.64 -32.47
C ASN A 130 -7.65 28.83 -32.97
N SER A 131 -7.13 27.85 -32.21
CA SER A 131 -6.36 26.71 -32.77
C SER A 131 -6.04 25.61 -31.76
N ARG A 132 -7.03 24.75 -31.46
CA ARG A 132 -6.75 23.34 -31.14
C ARG A 132 -8.03 22.51 -31.37
N PRO A 133 -8.02 21.51 -32.26
CA PRO A 133 -9.19 20.68 -32.49
C PRO A 133 -9.28 19.64 -31.36
N GLY A 134 -9.69 20.08 -30.17
CA GLY A 134 -10.34 19.17 -29.22
C GLY A 134 -11.69 18.85 -29.82
N THR A 135 -11.81 17.74 -30.53
CA THR A 135 -13.11 17.35 -31.09
C THR A 135 -14.09 17.22 -29.92
N PRO A 136 -15.31 17.77 -30.04
CA PRO A 136 -16.34 17.60 -29.03
C PRO A 136 -16.57 16.10 -28.81
N LEU A 137 -16.62 15.68 -27.55
CA LEU A 137 -17.16 14.38 -27.15
C LEU A 137 -18.62 14.37 -27.63
N SER A 138 -18.97 13.37 -28.44
CA SER A 138 -20.18 13.39 -29.27
C SER A 138 -21.47 13.19 -28.47
N GLY A 139 -21.38 13.03 -27.14
CA GLY A 139 -22.49 12.58 -26.29
C GLY A 139 -22.79 11.09 -26.45
N ASP A 140 -22.18 10.45 -27.45
CA ASP A 140 -22.14 9.01 -27.62
C ASP A 140 -20.89 8.46 -26.91
N LEU A 141 -21.10 8.03 -25.67
CA LEU A 141 -20.08 7.44 -24.81
C LEU A 141 -19.30 6.31 -25.52
N ARG A 142 -19.97 5.55 -26.39
CA ARG A 142 -19.37 4.42 -27.10
C ARG A 142 -18.34 4.90 -28.13
N ALA A 143 -18.72 5.91 -28.91
CA ALA A 143 -17.84 6.53 -29.89
C ALA A 143 -16.66 7.27 -29.22
N ASP A 144 -16.95 7.91 -28.09
CA ASP A 144 -15.96 8.66 -27.31
C ASP A 144 -14.91 7.74 -26.67
N ILE A 145 -15.34 6.63 -26.07
CA ILE A 145 -14.41 5.61 -25.52
C ILE A 145 -13.55 5.06 -26.65
N LYS A 146 -14.14 4.68 -27.79
CA LYS A 146 -13.39 4.15 -28.94
C LYS A 146 -12.31 5.14 -29.41
N LYS A 147 -12.65 6.42 -29.49
CA LYS A 147 -11.74 7.48 -29.94
C LYS A 147 -10.57 7.70 -28.99
N ILE A 148 -10.82 7.58 -27.69
CA ILE A 148 -9.77 7.64 -26.67
C ILE A 148 -8.89 6.38 -26.79
N THR A 149 -9.49 5.21 -26.93
CA THR A 149 -8.77 3.94 -27.10
C THR A 149 -7.80 3.99 -28.29
N ASP A 150 -8.30 4.41 -29.46
CA ASP A 150 -7.49 4.51 -30.70
C ASP A 150 -6.38 5.57 -30.60
N LYS A 151 -6.54 6.58 -29.72
CA LYS A 151 -5.58 7.68 -29.58
C LYS A 151 -4.44 7.37 -28.60
N PHE A 152 -4.71 6.56 -27.58
CA PHE A 152 -3.78 6.36 -26.47
C PHE A 152 -3.21 4.93 -26.39
N PHE A 153 -3.80 3.95 -27.09
CA PHE A 153 -3.38 2.56 -26.98
C PHE A 153 -3.11 1.94 -28.35
N ALA A 154 -2.08 1.09 -28.42
CA ALA A 154 -1.78 0.32 -29.62
C ALA A 154 -2.83 -0.80 -29.82
N PRO A 155 -3.26 -1.07 -31.06
CA PRO A 155 -4.24 -2.10 -31.36
C PRO A 155 -3.72 -3.51 -31.00
N GLY A 156 -4.61 -4.39 -30.54
CA GLY A 156 -4.28 -5.78 -30.18
C GLY A 156 -3.58 -5.93 -28.82
N THR A 157 -3.68 -4.93 -27.96
CA THR A 157 -3.24 -5.05 -26.56
C THR A 157 -4.39 -5.56 -25.68
N PRO A 158 -4.09 -6.22 -24.55
CA PRO A 158 -5.13 -6.71 -23.63
C PRO A 158 -6.10 -5.61 -23.17
N ILE A 159 -5.61 -4.36 -23.09
CA ILE A 159 -6.39 -3.19 -22.71
C ILE A 159 -7.33 -2.77 -23.84
N THR A 160 -6.89 -2.78 -25.10
CA THR A 160 -7.77 -2.47 -26.23
C THR A 160 -8.87 -3.52 -26.40
N ASP A 161 -8.55 -4.80 -26.19
CA ASP A 161 -9.52 -5.90 -26.30
C ASP A 161 -10.61 -5.80 -25.23
N PHE A 162 -10.21 -5.46 -24.00
CA PHE A 162 -11.12 -5.21 -22.89
C PHE A 162 -12.05 -4.02 -23.16
N LEU A 163 -11.49 -2.87 -23.54
CA LEU A 163 -12.26 -1.66 -23.80
C LEU A 163 -13.24 -1.86 -24.96
N ASP A 164 -12.83 -2.60 -25.99
CA ASP A 164 -13.68 -2.89 -27.14
C ASP A 164 -14.84 -3.84 -26.78
N ALA A 165 -14.59 -4.87 -25.96
CA ALA A 165 -15.63 -5.74 -25.43
C ALA A 165 -16.59 -5.02 -24.46
N TYR A 166 -16.08 -4.08 -23.65
CA TYR A 166 -16.90 -3.20 -22.82
C TYR A 166 -17.79 -2.26 -23.66
N VAL A 167 -17.22 -1.64 -24.67
CA VAL A 167 -17.91 -0.80 -25.66
C VAL A 167 -18.98 -1.60 -26.41
N ARG A 168 -18.76 -2.89 -26.68
CA ARG A 168 -19.78 -3.81 -27.25
C ARG A 168 -20.87 -4.26 -26.27
N GLY A 169 -20.71 -3.98 -24.97
CA GLY A 169 -21.64 -4.45 -23.94
C GLY A 169 -21.52 -5.95 -23.64
N GLU A 170 -20.44 -6.59 -24.08
CA GLU A 170 -20.16 -8.02 -23.84
C GLU A 170 -19.58 -8.25 -22.44
N LEU A 171 -19.03 -7.19 -21.83
CA LEU A 171 -18.52 -7.19 -20.47
C LEU A 171 -19.39 -6.30 -19.59
N LYS A 172 -19.91 -6.86 -18.50
CA LYS A 172 -20.40 -6.08 -17.37
C LYS A 172 -19.22 -5.82 -16.44
N LEU A 173 -18.99 -4.55 -16.11
CA LEU A 173 -18.08 -4.22 -15.00
C LEU A 173 -18.63 -4.87 -13.73
N PRO A 174 -17.77 -5.41 -12.86
CA PRO A 174 -18.19 -5.92 -11.55
C PRO A 174 -18.85 -4.83 -10.70
#